data_AF-A0A6I1MN76-F1
#
_entry.id   AF-A0A6I1MN76-F1
#
_cell.length_a   1.000
_cell.length_b   1.000
_cell.length_c   1.000
_cell.angle_alpha   90.00
_cell.angle_beta   90.00
_cell.angle_gamma   90.00
#
_symmetry.space_group_name_H-M   'P 1'
#
loop_
_entity.id
_entity.type
_entity.pdbx_description
1 polymer ?
#
loop_
_entity_poly.entity_id
_entity_poly.type
_entity_poly.pdbx_seq_one_letter_code
_entity_poly.pdbx_strand_id
1 'polypeptide(L)'
;MINIETLINNDLSKLTMEQQEYITKFNESLRQELIEEIVLNVKNMILNDLKNNKEEFDEFIKEMIVNGYKGLKNINTQGLLNLYLEKKDEFDFMNLIEKVSAKNC
;
A
#
# COMPACT_ATOMS: atom_id res chain seq x y z
N MET A 1 -17.73 8.66 10.29
CA MET A 1 -16.99 7.41 10.06
C MET A 1 -16.68 7.36 8.57
N ILE A 2 -15.42 7.23 8.18
CA ILE A 2 -15.01 7.23 6.77
C ILE A 2 -15.52 5.94 6.12
N ASN A 3 -16.18 6.04 4.96
CA ASN A 3 -16.62 4.85 4.24
C ASN A 3 -15.42 4.27 3.46
N ILE A 4 -15.00 3.07 3.85
CA ILE A 4 -13.88 2.34 3.23
C ILE A 4 -14.14 2.10 1.72
N GLU A 5 -15.38 1.88 1.31
CA GLU A 5 -15.72 1.74 -0.11
C GLU A 5 -15.49 3.04 -0.90
N THR A 6 -15.77 4.19 -0.29
CA THR A 6 -15.52 5.51 -0.89
C THR A 6 -14.01 5.75 -1.05
N LEU A 7 -13.20 5.31 -0.08
CA LEU A 7 -11.75 5.38 -0.15
C LEU A 7 -11.18 4.51 -1.27
N ILE A 8 -11.64 3.26 -1.32
CA ILE A 8 -11.18 2.25 -2.28
C ILE A 8 -11.53 2.64 -3.72
N ASN A 9 -12.77 3.07 -3.95
CA ASN A 9 -13.28 3.38 -5.29
C ASN A 9 -13.04 4.83 -5.71
N ASN A 10 -12.59 5.68 -4.78
CA ASN A 10 -12.44 7.11 -4.97
C ASN A 10 -13.73 7.79 -5.52
N ASP A 11 -14.90 7.26 -5.14
CA ASP A 11 -16.20 7.81 -5.57
C ASP A 11 -16.63 8.93 -4.62
N LEU A 12 -16.34 10.16 -5.02
CA LEU A 12 -16.58 11.37 -4.23
C LEU A 12 -17.93 12.03 -4.53
N SER A 13 -18.73 11.47 -5.44
CA SER A 13 -19.90 12.12 -6.04
C SER A 13 -21.01 12.52 -5.05
N LYS A 14 -21.04 11.89 -3.88
CA LYS A 14 -22.08 12.07 -2.84
C LYS A 14 -21.62 12.91 -1.64
N LEU A 15 -20.44 13.52 -1.71
CA LEU A 15 -19.79 14.21 -0.59
C LEU A 15 -19.80 15.73 -0.74
N THR A 16 -19.79 16.45 0.39
CA THR A 16 -19.58 17.90 0.42
C THR A 16 -18.14 18.27 0.05
N MET A 17 -17.88 19.52 -0.36
CA MET A 17 -16.51 19.96 -0.71
C MET A 17 -15.49 19.72 0.41
N GLU A 18 -15.87 20.01 1.66
CA GLU A 18 -15.02 19.77 2.84
C GLU A 18 -14.69 18.27 3.02
N GLN A 19 -15.70 17.41 2.84
CA GLN A 19 -15.52 15.96 2.88
C GLN A 19 -14.66 15.44 1.72
N GLN A 20 -14.80 16.01 0.53
CA GLN A 20 -13.98 15.66 -0.64
C GLN A 20 -12.52 16.04 -0.42
N GLU A 21 -12.26 17.22 0.12
CA GLU A 21 -10.89 17.68 0.42
C GLU A 21 -10.22 16.78 1.46
N TYR A 22 -10.94 16.46 2.55
CA TYR A 22 -10.47 15.53 3.57
C TYR A 22 -10.17 14.14 2.98
N ILE A 23 -11.12 13.56 2.23
CA ILE A 23 -10.96 12.22 1.66
C ILE A 23 -9.83 12.18 0.63
N THR A 24 -9.61 13.25 -0.13
CA THR A 24 -8.50 13.34 -1.09
C THR A 24 -7.15 13.29 -0.36
N LYS A 25 -6.95 14.14 0.65
CA LYS A 25 -5.71 14.17 1.46
C LYS A 25 -5.47 12.84 2.18
N PHE A 26 -6.52 12.27 2.75
CA PHE A 26 -6.47 10.97 3.38
C PHE A 26 -6.08 9.86 2.38
N ASN A 27 -6.69 9.83 1.19
CA ASN A 27 -6.39 8.82 0.17
C ASN A 27 -4.95 8.93 -0.34
N GLU A 28 -4.43 10.14 -0.54
CA GLU A 28 -3.02 10.36 -0.90
C GLU A 28 -2.07 9.81 0.18
N SER A 29 -2.36 10.14 1.44
CA SER A 29 -1.58 9.65 2.60
C SER A 29 -1.64 8.12 2.73
N LEU A 30 -2.83 7.53 2.59
CA LEU A 30 -3.01 6.08 2.64
C LEU A 30 -2.22 5.37 1.53
N ARG A 31 -2.28 5.88 0.30
CA ARG A 31 -1.52 5.33 -0.83
C ARG A 31 -0.02 5.38 -0.57
N GLN A 32 0.47 6.49 -0.02
CA GLN A 32 1.89 6.61 0.31
C GLN A 32 2.32 5.60 1.36
N GLU A 33 1.55 5.46 2.44
CA GLU A 33 1.85 4.52 3.53
C GLU A 33 1.79 3.07 3.07
N LEU A 34 0.81 2.69 2.24
CA LEU A 34 0.76 1.36 1.61
C LEU A 34 2.03 1.08 0.79
N ILE A 35 2.48 2.05 -0.01
CA ILE A 35 3.71 1.91 -0.80
C ILE A 35 4.93 1.72 0.11
N GLU A 36 5.05 2.53 1.17
CA GLU A 36 6.18 2.46 2.10
C GLU A 36 6.24 1.11 2.83
N GLU A 37 5.11 0.58 3.29
CA GLU A 37 5.07 -0.74 3.94
C GLU A 37 5.34 -1.89 2.97
N ILE A 38 4.80 -1.83 1.74
CA ILE A 38 5.11 -2.83 0.70
C ILE A 38 6.61 -2.83 0.39
N VAL A 39 7.22 -1.66 0.23
CA VAL A 39 8.66 -1.52 -0.02
C VAL A 39 9.48 -2.05 1.16
N LEU A 40 9.08 -1.74 2.40
CA LEU A 40 9.78 -2.21 3.58
C LEU A 40 9.73 -3.74 3.70
N ASN A 41 8.57 -4.36 3.45
CA ASN A 41 8.42 -5.81 3.47
C ASN A 41 9.32 -6.48 2.43
N VAL A 42 9.31 -5.99 1.18
CA VAL A 42 10.18 -6.53 0.12
C VAL A 42 11.65 -6.32 0.43
N LYS A 43 12.04 -5.15 0.95
CA LYS A 43 13.42 -4.91 1.40
C LYS A 43 13.84 -5.90 2.48
N ASN A 44 12.98 -6.18 3.45
CA ASN A 44 13.27 -7.11 4.54
C ASN A 44 13.38 -8.56 4.04
N MET A 45 12.52 -8.98 3.10
CA MET A 45 12.64 -10.29 2.44
C MET A 45 13.99 -10.40 1.73
N ILE A 46 14.32 -9.45 0.87
CA ILE A 46 15.61 -9.40 0.15
C ILE A 46 16.79 -9.49 1.12
N LEU A 47 16.79 -8.72 2.21
CA LEU A 47 17.89 -8.70 3.18
C LEU A 47 18.02 -10.02 3.96
N ASN A 48 16.91 -10.73 4.19
CA ASN A 48 16.92 -12.04 4.83
C ASN A 48 17.44 -13.12 3.87
N ASP A 49 16.99 -13.11 2.61
CA ASP A 49 17.41 -14.08 1.60
C ASP A 49 18.89 -13.91 1.26
N LEU A 50 19.37 -12.67 1.16
CA LEU A 50 20.79 -12.37 0.91
C LEU A 50 21.72 -12.90 2.01
N LYS A 51 21.22 -13.09 3.24
CA LYS A 51 22.00 -13.66 4.36
C LYS A 51 21.95 -15.18 4.42
N ASN A 52 20.92 -15.81 3.86
CA ASN A 52 20.62 -17.23 4.12
C ASN A 52 20.58 -18.11 2.85
N ASN A 53 20.29 -17.55 1.67
CA ASN A 53 20.13 -18.32 0.44
C ASN A 53 20.33 -17.46 -0.85
N LYS A 54 21.53 -17.54 -1.44
CA LYS A 54 21.91 -16.74 -2.62
C LYS A 54 21.07 -17.05 -3.87
N GLU A 55 20.63 -18.29 -4.05
CA GLU A 55 19.84 -18.69 -5.23
C GLU A 55 18.43 -18.08 -5.23
N GLU A 56 17.76 -18.02 -4.07
CA GLU A 56 16.46 -17.35 -3.94
C GLU A 56 16.56 -15.84 -4.19
N PHE A 57 17.65 -15.23 -3.73
CA PHE A 57 17.92 -13.82 -4.02
C PHE A 57 18.11 -13.56 -5.52
N ASP A 58 18.91 -14.39 -6.21
CA ASP A 58 19.17 -14.24 -7.64
C ASP A 58 17.88 -14.46 -8.47
N GLU A 59 17.02 -15.42 -8.11
CA GLU A 59 15.73 -15.64 -8.78
C GLU A 59 14.76 -14.48 -8.53
N PHE A 60 14.71 -13.92 -7.31
CA PHE A 60 13.89 -12.75 -6.99
C PHE A 60 14.31 -11.50 -7.77
N ILE A 61 15.62 -11.25 -7.89
CA ILE A 61 16.16 -10.15 -8.70
C ILE A 61 15.83 -10.36 -10.18
N LYS A 62 15.97 -11.59 -10.69
CA LYS A 62 15.63 -11.95 -12.06
C LYS A 62 14.14 -11.73 -12.34
N GLU A 63 13.25 -12.15 -11.46
CA GLU A 63 11.80 -11.88 -11.53
C GLU A 63 11.52 -10.36 -11.55
N MET A 64 12.16 -9.59 -10.67
CA MET A 64 12.04 -8.13 -10.67
C MET A 64 12.49 -7.48 -12.00
N ILE A 65 13.57 -7.98 -12.61
CA ILE A 65 14.13 -7.45 -13.86
C ILE A 65 13.28 -7.85 -15.07
N VAL A 66 12.83 -9.11 -15.12
CA VAL A 66 12.10 -9.68 -16.26
C VAL A 66 10.65 -9.22 -16.30
N ASN A 67 9.97 -9.26 -15.15
CA ASN A 67 8.54 -8.97 -15.06
C ASN A 67 8.24 -7.53 -14.63
N GLY A 68 9.27 -6.81 -14.16
CA GLY A 68 9.13 -5.50 -13.55
C GLY A 68 8.50 -5.61 -12.16
N TYR A 69 9.09 -4.94 -11.17
CA TYR A 69 8.33 -4.62 -9.96
C TYR A 69 7.29 -3.58 -10.36
N LYS A 70 6.07 -4.02 -10.70
CA LYS A 70 4.98 -3.18 -11.22
C LYS A 70 5.02 -1.84 -10.50
N GLY A 71 5.34 -0.76 -11.23
CA GLY A 71 5.60 0.54 -10.63
C GLY A 71 4.44 0.94 -9.73
N LEU A 72 4.61 0.83 -8.41
CA LEU A 72 3.52 0.92 -7.44
C LEU A 72 2.73 2.23 -7.57
N LYS A 73 3.40 3.29 -7.99
CA LYS A 73 2.80 4.61 -8.28
C LYS A 73 1.66 4.55 -9.31
N ASN A 74 1.73 3.63 -10.27
CA ASN A 74 0.76 3.49 -11.36
C ASN A 74 -0.38 2.51 -11.02
N ILE A 75 -0.34 1.84 -9.86
CA ILE A 75 -1.38 0.92 -9.41
C ILE A 75 -2.48 1.73 -8.69
N ASN A 76 -3.74 1.42 -8.97
CA ASN A 76 -4.87 2.03 -8.26
C ASN A 76 -4.90 1.58 -6.78
N THR A 77 -5.71 2.24 -5.94
CA THR A 77 -5.69 2.00 -4.49
C THR A 77 -6.11 0.57 -4.14
N GLN A 78 -7.10 0.01 -4.84
CA GLN A 78 -7.49 -1.40 -4.68
C GLN A 78 -6.34 -2.36 -4.96
N GLY A 79 -5.56 -2.13 -6.03
CA GLY A 79 -4.42 -2.99 -6.37
C GLY A 79 -3.31 -2.91 -5.32
N LEU A 80 -3.06 -1.72 -4.74
CA LEU A 80 -2.11 -1.57 -3.63
C LEU A 80 -2.61 -2.29 -2.37
N LEU A 81 -3.90 -2.18 -2.05
CA LEU A 81 -4.52 -2.88 -0.92
C LEU A 81 -4.41 -4.40 -1.09
N ASN A 82 -4.70 -4.93 -2.29
CA ASN A 82 -4.57 -6.36 -2.56
C ASN A 82 -3.13 -6.84 -2.33
N LEU A 83 -2.13 -6.12 -2.85
CA LEU A 83 -0.72 -6.44 -2.64
C LEU A 83 -0.31 -6.39 -1.16
N TYR A 84 -0.86 -5.44 -0.40
CA TYR A 84 -0.64 -5.33 1.03
C TYR A 84 -1.17 -6.55 1.79
N LEU A 85 -2.42 -6.93 1.51
CA LEU A 85 -3.13 -8.02 2.19
C LEU A 85 -2.60 -9.42 1.82
N GLU A 86 -1.77 -9.55 0.77
CA GLU A 86 -1.04 -10.80 0.50
C GLU A 86 -0.02 -11.14 1.60
N LYS A 87 0.41 -10.14 2.39
CA LYS A 87 1.47 -10.27 3.41
C LYS A 87 1.04 -9.79 4.80
N LYS A 88 -0.09 -9.13 4.91
CA LYS A 88 -0.59 -8.45 6.11
C LYS A 88 -2.06 -8.81 6.33
N ASP A 89 -2.47 -8.87 7.59
CA ASP A 89 -3.84 -9.22 7.93
C ASP A 89 -4.74 -7.97 8.08
N GLU A 90 -6.02 -8.21 8.38
CA GLU A 90 -7.01 -7.14 8.57
C GLU A 90 -6.66 -6.26 9.78
N PHE A 91 -6.05 -6.82 10.82
CA PHE A 91 -5.65 -6.06 12.01
C PHE A 91 -4.51 -5.09 11.70
N ASP A 92 -3.49 -5.56 10.97
CA ASP A 92 -2.42 -4.71 10.44
C ASP A 92 -2.99 -3.57 9.58
N PHE A 93 -3.97 -3.87 8.73
CA PHE A 93 -4.63 -2.86 7.90
C PHE A 93 -5.39 -1.82 8.72
N MET A 94 -6.12 -2.22 9.77
CA MET A 94 -6.82 -1.28 10.64
C MET A 94 -5.84 -0.35 11.38
N ASN A 95 -4.70 -0.87 11.84
CA ASN A 95 -3.65 -0.04 12.45
C ASN A 95 -3.08 0.99 11.45
N LEU A 96 -2.92 0.58 10.19
CA LEU A 96 -2.49 1.49 9.12
C LEU A 96 -3.50 2.63 8.90
N ILE A 97 -4.80 2.30 8.88
CA ILE A 97 -5.88 3.29 8.75
C ILE A 97 -5.85 4.28 9.92
N GLU A 98 -5.72 3.81 11.16
CA GLU A 98 -5.65 4.68 12.33
C GLU A 98 -4.44 5.62 12.28
N LYS A 99 -3.27 5.10 11.90
CA LYS A 99 -2.04 5.90 11.69
C LYS A 99 -2.25 6.99 10.65
N VAL A 100 -2.87 6.67 9.51
CA VAL A 100 -3.14 7.64 8.45
C VAL A 100 -4.17 8.68 8.89
N SER A 101 -5.23 8.27 9.60
CA SER A 101 -6.24 9.18 10.15
C SER A 101 -5.62 10.19 11.10
N ALA A 102 -4.72 9.76 11.99
CA ALA A 102 -4.05 10.64 12.95
C ALA A 102 -3.17 11.72 12.28
N LYS A 103 -2.68 11.48 11.06
CA LYS A 103 -1.88 12.46 10.28
C LYS A 103 -2.71 13.50 9.54
N ASN A 104 -3.99 13.23 9.34
CA ASN A 104 -4.90 14.04 8.51
C ASN A 104 -5.97 14.78 9.35
N CYS A 105 -5.88 14.70 10.68
CA CYS A 105 -6.70 15.44 11.64
C CYS A 105 -6.03 16.76 12.05
#